data_AF-A0A6M5Z1F5-F1
#
_entry.id   AF-A0A6M5Z1F5-F1
#
_cell.length_a   1.000
_cell.length_b   1.000
_cell.length_c   1.000
_cell.angle_alpha   90.00
_cell.angle_beta   90.00
_cell.angle_gamma   90.00
#
_symmetry.space_group_name_H-M   'P 1'
#
loop_
_entity.id
_entity.type
_entity.pdbx_description
1 polymer ?
#
loop_
_entity_poly.entity_id
_entity_poly.type
_entity_poly.pdbx_seq_one_letter_code
_entity_poly.pdbx_strand_id
1 'polypeptide(L)'
;MTHARTRARLVALLTALPLALALTTRAPAQEPALEVFYTKLDPKEPFKYTWKGKEGTCSAGVFRWEVPKTEFGTNGLDRNFTGYCAEVLVPITADQLYRFKVNSIYAPDNFGLAAAPNADRAAERRAKYVQELFGRFYRDPTNKDVPAPDAVAFQVALWEIIQETEPADGAPKLDLFAGDFRANYPPEQAPASVTQAQQYLNALTGNDALYYENPDLKGRELIRLQGLPNAQNVVAQSQFALRYVGGGAVGAGGLSRALTAGGGIGAGGFGAPGLGGGVGFPGGGGGGLFAGNNGGSSAPATTTPTTSTSTPPAGGPITPTDPNTSGGNTPNGGPDTPSSPVPAPAGLLLGIIALGTLGSWRLGVRALGSK
;
A
#
# COMPACT_ATOMS: atom_id res chain seq x y z
N MET A 1 -84.22 20.05 34.25
CA MET A 1 -83.08 20.97 34.10
C MET A 1 -81.98 20.46 35.02
N THR A 2 -80.81 19.99 34.60
CA THR A 2 -80.12 20.09 33.31
C THR A 2 -79.07 18.99 33.28
N HIS A 3 -79.15 18.09 32.30
CA HIS A 3 -78.08 17.16 31.95
C HIS A 3 -76.89 17.92 31.40
N ALA A 4 -75.67 17.71 31.90
CA ALA A 4 -74.43 17.94 31.15
C ALA A 4 -73.18 17.61 31.98
N ARG A 5 -72.74 16.34 32.05
CA ARG A 5 -71.31 16.00 32.27
C ARG A 5 -70.98 14.62 31.70
N THR A 6 -71.00 14.51 30.38
CA THR A 6 -70.39 13.38 29.66
C THR A 6 -70.07 13.86 28.25
N ARG A 7 -68.80 14.25 28.02
CA ARG A 7 -68.09 14.32 26.72
C ARG A 7 -66.83 15.17 26.88
N ALA A 8 -65.76 14.56 27.35
CA ALA A 8 -64.39 15.10 27.20
C ALA A 8 -63.35 13.99 27.41
N ARG A 9 -63.48 12.86 26.69
CA ARG A 9 -62.44 11.82 26.64
C ARG A 9 -62.49 11.11 25.29
N LEU A 10 -62.25 11.82 24.19
CA LEU A 10 -62.03 11.15 22.91
C LEU A 10 -61.38 12.01 21.81
N VAL A 11 -60.34 12.80 22.10
CA VAL A 11 -59.38 13.26 21.07
C VAL A 11 -58.03 13.54 21.75
N ALA A 12 -57.23 12.50 22.00
CA ALA A 12 -55.81 12.67 22.39
C ALA A 12 -55.04 11.35 22.25
N LEU A 13 -55.24 10.61 21.15
CA LEU A 13 -54.55 9.33 20.93
C LEU A 13 -54.20 9.11 19.46
N LEU A 14 -53.81 10.18 18.76
CA LEU A 14 -53.43 10.14 17.35
C LEU A 14 -52.28 11.10 16.98
N THR A 15 -51.53 11.61 17.96
CA THR A 15 -50.35 12.47 17.71
C THR A 15 -49.08 12.00 18.40
N ALA A 16 -49.03 10.72 18.80
CA ALA A 16 -47.82 10.07 19.28
C ALA A 16 -47.48 8.88 18.38
N LEU A 17 -47.40 9.10 17.06
CA LEU A 17 -46.36 8.42 16.28
C LEU A 17 -45.09 9.23 16.52
N PRO A 18 -44.17 8.83 17.42
CA PRO A 18 -42.84 9.36 17.32
C PRO A 18 -42.32 8.93 15.95
N LEU A 19 -41.76 9.92 15.26
CA LEU A 19 -40.94 9.87 14.05
C LEU A 19 -39.71 8.95 14.25
N ALA A 20 -39.92 7.70 14.65
CA ALA A 20 -38.90 6.69 14.95
C ALA A 20 -38.78 5.66 13.82
N LEU A 21 -39.39 5.91 12.66
CA LEU A 21 -39.10 5.19 11.44
C LEU A 21 -38.00 5.93 10.67
N ALA A 22 -36.86 5.25 10.58
CA ALA A 22 -35.80 5.44 9.57
C ALA A 22 -34.77 6.56 9.80
N LEU A 23 -34.29 6.73 11.03
CA LEU A 23 -32.83 6.82 11.20
C LEU A 23 -32.27 5.40 11.25
N THR A 24 -32.44 4.65 10.17
CA THR A 24 -31.45 3.61 9.84
C THR A 24 -30.18 4.38 9.57
N THR A 25 -29.40 4.63 10.62
CA THR A 25 -27.98 4.89 10.47
C THR A 25 -27.49 3.70 9.66
N ARG A 26 -27.28 3.90 8.35
CA ARG A 26 -26.54 2.92 7.55
C ARG A 26 -25.30 2.66 8.37
N ALA A 27 -25.19 1.46 8.93
CA ALA A 27 -23.89 0.99 9.38
C ALA A 27 -22.96 1.30 8.21
N PRO A 28 -21.85 2.03 8.42
CA PRO A 28 -20.94 2.34 7.33
C PRO A 28 -20.67 1.01 6.66
N ALA A 29 -21.04 0.90 5.37
CA ALA A 29 -21.01 -0.36 4.66
C ALA A 29 -19.58 -0.88 4.77
N GLN A 30 -19.36 -1.85 5.66
CA GLN A 30 -18.04 -2.37 5.90
C GLN A 30 -17.62 -3.03 4.60
N GLU A 31 -16.59 -2.50 3.99
CA GLU A 31 -16.05 -3.07 2.76
C GLU A 31 -15.74 -4.54 3.04
N PRO A 32 -16.34 -5.48 2.27
CA PRO A 32 -16.20 -6.89 2.58
C PRO A 32 -14.73 -7.27 2.55
N ALA A 33 -14.33 -8.15 3.46
CA ALA A 33 -12.99 -8.70 3.46
C ALA A 33 -12.74 -9.41 2.11
N LEU A 34 -11.61 -9.11 1.49
CA LEU A 34 -11.17 -9.75 0.27
C LEU A 34 -10.43 -11.04 0.63
N GLU A 35 -10.87 -12.16 0.08
CA GLU A 35 -10.16 -13.44 0.21
C GLU A 35 -9.22 -13.64 -0.99
N VAL A 36 -7.97 -14.00 -0.72
CA VAL A 36 -6.93 -14.17 -1.74
C VAL A 36 -6.05 -15.37 -1.42
N PHE A 37 -5.64 -16.10 -2.45
CA PHE A 37 -4.65 -17.16 -2.35
C PHE A 37 -3.25 -16.58 -2.57
N TYR A 38 -2.33 -16.94 -1.70
CA TYR A 38 -0.91 -16.67 -1.94
C TYR A 38 -0.33 -17.74 -2.87
N THR A 39 0.18 -17.32 -4.02
CA THR A 39 0.72 -18.22 -5.04
C THR A 39 2.22 -18.43 -4.87
N LYS A 40 3.01 -17.34 -4.85
CA LYS A 40 4.47 -17.40 -4.74
C LYS A 40 5.09 -16.05 -4.39
N LEU A 41 6.35 -16.08 -4.00
CA LEU A 41 7.23 -14.92 -3.86
C LEU A 41 8.33 -15.07 -4.92
N ASP A 42 8.42 -14.10 -5.83
CA ASP A 42 9.30 -14.19 -7.00
C ASP A 42 9.74 -12.80 -7.49
N PRO A 43 11.05 -12.46 -7.48
CA PRO A 43 12.15 -13.27 -6.94
C PRO A 43 12.00 -13.51 -5.43
N LYS A 44 12.73 -14.48 -4.89
CA LYS A 44 12.78 -14.75 -3.44
C LYS A 44 14.22 -14.71 -2.96
N GLU A 45 14.58 -13.66 -2.24
CA GLU A 45 15.90 -13.52 -1.63
C GLU A 45 15.80 -13.36 -0.10
N PRO A 46 16.70 -14.00 0.67
CA PRO A 46 16.76 -13.79 2.12
C PRO A 46 17.33 -12.40 2.44
N PHE A 47 16.59 -11.61 3.23
CA PHE A 47 17.03 -10.33 3.77
C PHE A 47 17.23 -10.43 5.27
N LYS A 48 18.45 -10.14 5.72
CA LYS A 48 18.81 -10.05 7.14
C LYS A 48 18.64 -8.62 7.62
N TYR A 49 18.00 -8.44 8.75
CA TYR A 49 17.75 -7.11 9.31
C TYR A 49 17.97 -7.08 10.82
N THR A 50 18.16 -5.88 11.35
CA THR A 50 17.97 -5.54 12.75
C THR A 50 16.81 -4.57 12.83
N TRP A 51 15.81 -4.86 13.66
CA TRP A 51 14.70 -3.96 13.93
C TRP A 51 14.53 -3.76 15.43
N LYS A 52 14.65 -2.51 15.91
CA LYS A 52 14.55 -2.14 17.34
C LYS A 52 15.46 -3.03 18.22
N GLY A 53 16.69 -3.23 17.77
CA GLY A 53 17.71 -4.05 18.43
C GLY A 53 17.53 -5.56 18.32
N LYS A 54 16.53 -6.05 17.58
CA LYS A 54 16.31 -7.49 17.36
C LYS A 54 16.71 -7.88 15.95
N GLU A 55 17.58 -8.88 15.84
CA GLU A 55 17.97 -9.44 14.55
C GLU A 55 16.89 -10.39 14.02
N GLY A 56 16.75 -10.42 12.70
CA GLY A 56 15.79 -11.28 12.02
C GLY A 56 16.20 -11.58 10.59
N THR A 57 15.48 -12.51 9.97
CA THR A 57 15.60 -12.80 8.54
C THR A 57 14.21 -13.02 7.96
N CYS A 58 13.94 -12.40 6.83
CA CYS A 58 12.70 -12.57 6.08
C CYS A 58 13.01 -12.79 4.59
N SER A 59 12.01 -13.19 3.80
CA SER A 59 12.15 -13.26 2.35
C SER A 59 11.64 -11.96 1.72
N ALA A 60 12.46 -11.34 0.87
CA ALA A 60 12.16 -10.13 0.13
C ALA A 60 11.94 -10.45 -1.37
N GLY A 61 11.10 -9.63 -2.02
CA GLY A 61 10.72 -9.79 -3.43
C GLY A 61 9.28 -9.36 -3.69
N VAL A 62 8.67 -9.87 -4.77
CA VAL A 62 7.28 -9.57 -5.16
C VAL A 62 6.36 -10.73 -4.81
N PHE A 63 5.34 -10.46 -3.99
CA PHE A 63 4.33 -11.45 -3.64
C PHE A 63 3.29 -11.54 -4.76
N ARG A 64 2.95 -12.76 -5.16
CA ARG A 64 1.94 -13.06 -6.18
C ARG A 64 0.71 -13.63 -5.50
N TRP A 65 -0.43 -13.03 -5.82
CA TRP A 65 -1.70 -13.33 -5.21
C TRP A 65 -2.76 -13.61 -6.28
N GLU A 66 -3.68 -14.51 -5.96
CA GLU A 66 -4.84 -14.82 -6.78
C GLU A 66 -6.13 -14.54 -6.00
N VAL A 67 -7.04 -13.74 -6.55
CA VAL A 67 -8.42 -13.63 -6.08
C VAL A 67 -9.21 -14.84 -6.62
N PRO A 68 -9.71 -15.74 -5.75
CA PRO A 68 -10.42 -16.93 -6.18
C PRO A 68 -11.56 -16.60 -7.15
N LYS A 69 -11.82 -17.49 -8.11
CA LYS A 69 -12.96 -17.34 -9.04
C LYS A 69 -14.31 -17.37 -8.32
N THR A 70 -14.36 -17.95 -7.12
CA THR A 70 -15.53 -17.99 -6.24
C THR A 70 -15.86 -16.63 -5.62
N GLU A 71 -14.90 -15.71 -5.58
CA GLU A 71 -15.13 -14.34 -5.11
C GLU A 71 -15.85 -13.51 -6.18
N PHE A 72 -16.98 -12.94 -5.79
CA PHE A 72 -17.87 -12.17 -6.68
C PHE A 72 -17.28 -10.80 -7.05
N GLY A 73 -16.22 -10.34 -6.38
CA GLY A 73 -15.52 -9.11 -6.70
C GLY A 73 -14.05 -9.14 -6.32
N THR A 74 -13.24 -8.31 -6.99
CA THR A 74 -11.79 -8.17 -6.71
C THR A 74 -11.45 -6.88 -5.98
N ASN A 75 -12.46 -6.07 -5.67
CA ASN A 75 -12.28 -4.73 -5.12
C ASN A 75 -11.36 -3.84 -5.99
N GLY A 76 -11.48 -4.00 -7.32
CA GLY A 76 -10.67 -3.28 -8.30
C GLY A 76 -9.26 -3.83 -8.51
N LEU A 77 -8.84 -4.85 -7.76
CA LEU A 77 -7.59 -5.55 -8.04
C LEU A 77 -7.72 -6.40 -9.30
N ASP A 78 -6.59 -6.67 -9.94
CA ASP A 78 -6.50 -7.76 -10.91
C ASP A 78 -6.76 -9.09 -10.20
N ARG A 79 -7.36 -10.07 -10.90
CA ARG A 79 -7.55 -11.41 -10.32
C ARG A 79 -6.22 -12.07 -9.99
N ASN A 80 -5.18 -11.79 -10.75
CA ASN A 80 -3.81 -12.10 -10.38
C ASN A 80 -3.11 -10.77 -10.16
N PHE A 81 -2.76 -10.46 -8.92
CA PHE A 81 -2.14 -9.18 -8.58
C PHE A 81 -0.82 -9.38 -7.84
N THR A 82 -0.05 -8.30 -7.83
CA THR A 82 1.24 -8.21 -7.15
C THR A 82 1.06 -7.46 -5.84
N GLY A 83 1.63 -8.01 -4.78
CA GLY A 83 1.68 -7.39 -3.47
C GLY A 83 3.13 -7.17 -3.04
N TYR A 84 3.32 -6.13 -2.23
CA TYR A 84 4.56 -5.91 -1.51
C TYR A 84 4.27 -5.98 -0.02
N CYS A 85 5.07 -6.77 0.69
CA CYS A 85 4.98 -6.95 2.11
C CYS A 85 5.19 -5.60 2.82
N ALA A 86 4.54 -5.44 3.96
CA ALA A 86 4.76 -4.29 4.84
C ALA A 86 5.05 -4.64 6.29
N GLU A 87 5.12 -5.93 6.61
CA GLU A 87 5.34 -6.43 7.96
C GLU A 87 6.45 -7.48 7.94
N VAL A 88 7.65 -7.11 8.38
CA VAL A 88 8.84 -7.98 8.35
C VAL A 88 8.75 -9.20 9.28
N LEU A 89 7.85 -9.17 10.27
CA LEU A 89 7.72 -10.21 11.30
C LEU A 89 6.63 -11.26 11.01
N VAL A 90 5.70 -11.00 10.10
CA VAL A 90 4.55 -11.88 9.88
C VAL A 90 4.85 -12.81 8.71
N PRO A 91 5.02 -14.13 8.91
CA PRO A 91 5.30 -15.04 7.81
C PRO A 91 4.05 -15.26 6.93
N ILE A 92 4.29 -15.56 5.65
CA ILE A 92 3.28 -16.07 4.73
C ILE A 92 3.61 -17.52 4.41
N THR A 93 2.58 -18.36 4.38
CA THR A 93 2.65 -19.78 4.01
C THR A 93 2.01 -19.96 2.64
N ALA A 94 2.68 -20.71 1.76
CA ALA A 94 2.16 -21.10 0.45
C ALA A 94 0.80 -21.81 0.58
N ASP A 95 -0.03 -21.67 -0.45
CA ASP A 95 -1.28 -22.42 -0.62
C ASP A 95 -2.32 -22.19 0.50
N GLN A 96 -2.23 -21.03 1.17
CA GLN A 96 -3.21 -20.59 2.16
C GLN A 96 -4.12 -19.50 1.60
N LEU A 97 -5.37 -19.52 2.05
CA LEU A 97 -6.32 -18.45 1.81
C LEU A 97 -6.19 -17.39 2.91
N TYR A 98 -5.95 -16.15 2.50
CA TYR A 98 -5.77 -15.00 3.36
C TYR A 98 -6.91 -14.02 3.18
N ARG A 99 -7.25 -13.32 4.27
CA ARG A 99 -8.32 -12.31 4.28
C ARG A 99 -7.71 -10.94 4.49
N PHE A 100 -8.10 -9.99 3.67
CA PHE A 100 -7.63 -8.62 3.73
C PHE A 100 -8.77 -7.63 3.82
N LYS A 101 -8.56 -6.56 4.59
CA LYS A 101 -9.36 -5.35 4.53
C LYS A 101 -8.59 -4.30 3.74
N VAL A 102 -9.26 -3.59 2.84
CA VAL A 102 -8.65 -2.44 2.16
C VAL A 102 -8.66 -1.25 3.10
N ASN A 103 -7.50 -0.63 3.28
CA ASN A 103 -7.30 0.59 4.03
C ASN A 103 -6.70 1.68 3.14
N SER A 104 -6.99 2.93 3.46
CA SER A 104 -6.24 4.08 2.94
C SER A 104 -4.79 3.96 3.36
N ILE A 105 -3.84 4.22 2.45
CA ILE A 105 -2.40 4.22 2.79
C ILE A 105 -2.02 5.31 3.80
N TYR A 106 -2.85 6.35 3.94
CA TYR A 106 -2.63 7.49 4.84
C TYR A 106 -3.09 7.23 6.29
N ALA A 107 -3.70 6.07 6.57
CA ALA A 107 -4.16 5.76 7.93
C ALA A 107 -2.97 5.54 8.89
N PRO A 108 -2.89 6.25 10.04
CA PRO A 108 -1.78 6.11 10.98
C PRO A 108 -1.54 4.70 11.51
N ASP A 109 -2.61 3.92 11.67
CA ASP A 109 -2.56 2.52 12.11
C ASP A 109 -1.70 1.65 11.19
N ASN A 110 -1.61 1.98 9.89
CA ASN A 110 -0.79 1.22 8.93
C ASN A 110 0.71 1.26 9.25
N PHE A 111 1.14 2.26 10.02
CA PHE A 111 2.53 2.50 10.39
C PHE A 111 2.77 2.34 11.90
N GLY A 112 1.78 1.83 12.65
CA GLY A 112 1.86 1.71 14.10
C GLY A 112 1.87 3.05 14.84
N LEU A 113 1.31 4.11 14.23
CA LEU A 113 1.34 5.48 14.75
C LEU A 113 0.04 5.91 15.44
N ALA A 114 -0.93 5.02 15.61
CA ALA A 114 -2.28 5.31 16.14
C ALA A 114 -2.31 6.18 17.40
N ALA A 115 -1.36 5.96 18.31
CA ALA A 115 -1.25 6.65 19.60
C ALA A 115 -0.16 7.73 19.65
N ALA A 116 0.53 7.99 18.53
CA ALA A 116 1.65 8.92 18.48
C ALA A 116 1.16 10.38 18.42
N PRO A 117 1.87 11.34 19.03
CA PRO A 117 1.65 12.74 18.74
C PRO A 117 1.93 13.01 17.25
N ASN A 118 1.07 13.79 16.58
CA ASN A 118 1.16 14.07 15.14
C ASN A 118 1.02 12.84 14.21
N ALA A 119 0.33 11.79 14.67
CA ALA A 119 0.08 10.55 13.93
C ALA A 119 -0.30 10.77 12.45
N ASP A 120 -1.28 11.63 12.19
CA ASP A 120 -1.77 11.92 10.82
C ASP A 120 -0.69 12.51 9.92
N ARG A 121 0.10 13.46 10.44
CA ARG A 121 1.16 14.12 9.67
C ARG A 121 2.31 13.16 9.35
N ALA A 122 2.68 12.32 10.31
CA ALA A 122 3.70 11.30 10.12
C ALA A 122 3.23 10.22 9.14
N ALA A 123 1.97 9.78 9.26
CA ALA A 123 1.35 8.85 8.32
C ALA A 123 1.27 9.43 6.90
N GLU A 124 0.91 10.71 6.77
CA GLU A 124 0.88 11.41 5.49
C GLU A 124 2.25 11.43 4.82
N ARG A 125 3.29 11.80 5.58
CA ARG A 125 4.66 11.81 5.08
C ARG A 125 5.14 10.42 4.64
N ARG A 126 4.87 9.38 5.42
CA ARG A 126 5.20 7.99 5.03
C ARG A 126 4.46 7.55 3.79
N ALA A 127 3.17 7.83 3.72
CA ALA A 127 2.37 7.54 2.54
C ALA A 127 2.92 8.23 1.28
N LYS A 128 3.38 9.49 1.40
CA LYS A 128 4.05 10.21 0.31
C LYS A 128 5.36 9.55 -0.12
N TYR A 129 6.21 9.15 0.83
CA TYR A 129 7.44 8.41 0.49
C TYR A 129 7.15 7.06 -0.17
N VAL A 130 6.14 6.34 0.30
CA VAL A 130 5.71 5.09 -0.36
C VAL A 130 5.21 5.40 -1.77
N GLN A 131 4.32 6.38 -1.96
CA GLN A 131 3.83 6.74 -3.29
C GLN A 131 4.96 7.19 -4.21
N GLU A 132 5.91 7.98 -3.74
CA GLU A 132 7.08 8.39 -4.51
C GLU A 132 7.96 7.20 -4.88
N LEU A 133 8.19 6.25 -3.96
CA LEU A 133 8.93 5.02 -4.24
C LEU A 133 8.26 4.25 -5.40
N PHE A 134 6.93 4.08 -5.34
CA PHE A 134 6.16 3.50 -6.42
C PHE A 134 6.30 4.34 -7.71
N GLY A 135 6.11 5.65 -7.64
CA GLY A 135 6.21 6.55 -8.80
C GLY A 135 7.55 6.47 -9.52
N ARG A 136 8.66 6.45 -8.78
CA ARG A 136 10.01 6.45 -9.36
C ARG A 136 10.46 5.08 -9.85
N PHE A 137 10.17 4.03 -9.08
CA PHE A 137 10.87 2.75 -9.22
C PHE A 137 9.95 1.55 -9.47
N TYR A 138 8.65 1.69 -9.29
CA TYR A 138 7.73 0.60 -9.62
C TYR A 138 7.73 0.35 -11.13
N ARG A 139 7.86 -0.93 -11.48
CA ARG A 139 7.62 -1.47 -12.81
C ARG A 139 6.65 -2.61 -12.64
N ASP A 140 5.63 -2.68 -13.49
CA ASP A 140 4.65 -3.76 -13.41
C ASP A 140 5.29 -5.11 -13.71
N PRO A 141 5.52 -5.97 -12.70
CA PRO A 141 6.26 -7.21 -12.89
C PRO A 141 5.39 -8.30 -13.51
N THR A 142 4.13 -8.00 -13.86
CA THR A 142 3.24 -8.88 -14.64
C THR A 142 3.42 -8.65 -16.14
N ASN A 143 3.73 -7.41 -16.53
CA ASN A 143 3.80 -6.99 -17.94
C ASN A 143 5.23 -6.65 -18.40
N LYS A 144 6.16 -6.47 -17.47
CA LYS A 144 7.56 -6.12 -17.74
C LYS A 144 8.50 -7.05 -17.01
N ASP A 145 9.64 -7.31 -17.65
CA ASP A 145 10.76 -7.95 -16.98
C ASP A 145 11.36 -6.99 -15.95
N VAL A 146 11.44 -7.43 -14.71
CA VAL A 146 12.01 -6.67 -13.59
C VAL A 146 13.20 -7.46 -13.09
N PRO A 147 14.43 -6.92 -13.17
CA PRO A 147 15.60 -7.59 -12.65
C PRO A 147 15.39 -7.99 -11.19
N ALA A 148 15.79 -9.22 -10.83
CA ALA A 148 15.58 -9.72 -9.48
C ALA A 148 16.12 -8.78 -8.38
N PRO A 149 17.33 -8.19 -8.51
CA PRO A 149 17.84 -7.25 -7.52
C PRO A 149 16.96 -6.01 -7.34
N ASP A 150 16.35 -5.49 -8.41
CA ASP A 150 15.49 -4.30 -8.37
C ASP A 150 14.19 -4.60 -7.62
N ALA A 151 13.58 -5.75 -7.88
CA ALA A 151 12.37 -6.19 -7.20
C ALA A 151 12.59 -6.40 -5.69
N VAL A 152 13.73 -6.99 -5.31
CA VAL A 152 14.12 -7.18 -3.90
C VAL A 152 14.45 -5.83 -3.26
N ALA A 153 15.19 -4.97 -3.96
CA ALA A 153 15.55 -3.63 -3.48
C ALA A 153 14.30 -2.78 -3.20
N PHE A 154 13.30 -2.85 -4.08
CA PHE A 154 12.03 -2.16 -3.90
C PHE A 154 11.33 -2.59 -2.61
N GLN A 155 11.27 -3.90 -2.35
CA GLN A 155 10.66 -4.44 -1.13
C GLN A 155 11.43 -4.02 0.14
N VAL A 156 12.76 -4.00 0.09
CA VAL A 156 13.61 -3.59 1.23
C VAL A 156 13.47 -2.10 1.51
N ALA A 157 13.50 -1.25 0.48
CA ALA A 157 13.26 0.18 0.61
C ALA A 157 11.86 0.48 1.17
N LEU A 158 10.86 -0.28 0.75
CA LEU A 158 9.52 -0.16 1.29
C LEU A 158 9.48 -0.45 2.80
N TRP A 159 10.18 -1.48 3.28
CA TRP A 159 10.25 -1.77 4.71
C TRP A 159 10.92 -0.67 5.51
N GLU A 160 11.99 -0.06 5.02
CA GLU A 160 12.63 1.09 5.68
C GLU A 160 11.62 2.21 5.93
N ILE A 161 10.90 2.63 4.89
CA ILE A 161 9.90 3.72 5.00
C ILE A 161 8.82 3.40 6.05
N ILE A 162 8.42 2.13 6.15
CA ILE A 162 7.34 1.69 7.03
C ILE A 162 7.81 1.50 8.47
N GLN A 163 9.00 0.92 8.66
CA GLN A 163 9.47 0.40 9.94
C GLN A 163 10.40 1.35 10.69
N GLU A 164 11.03 2.30 10.00
CA GLU A 164 11.91 3.28 10.63
C GLU A 164 11.13 4.13 11.64
N THR A 165 11.75 4.56 12.72
CA THR A 165 11.05 5.35 13.74
C THR A 165 10.94 6.80 13.30
N GLU A 166 9.76 7.40 13.46
CA GLU A 166 9.57 8.81 13.16
C GLU A 166 10.25 9.66 14.26
N PRO A 167 11.12 10.61 13.92
CA PRO A 167 11.63 11.56 14.90
C PRO A 167 10.50 12.47 15.39
N ALA A 168 10.62 12.98 16.63
CA ALA A 168 9.63 13.90 17.19
C ALA A 168 9.46 15.17 16.33
N ASP A 169 10.56 15.64 15.74
CA ASP A 169 10.61 16.77 14.83
C ASP A 169 11.35 16.39 13.54
N GLY A 170 10.80 16.77 12.38
CA GLY A 170 11.42 16.58 11.07
C GLY A 170 10.92 15.36 10.29
N ALA A 171 11.72 14.94 9.31
CA ALA A 171 11.49 13.75 8.50
C ALA A 171 12.43 12.62 8.97
N PRO A 172 12.02 11.35 8.87
CA PRO A 172 12.90 10.23 9.18
C PRO A 172 14.10 10.24 8.24
N LYS A 173 15.28 9.95 8.79
CA LYS A 173 16.47 9.71 7.97
C LYS A 173 16.42 8.26 7.51
N LEU A 174 16.03 8.04 6.26
CA LEU A 174 15.94 6.71 5.66
C LEU A 174 17.34 6.19 5.31
N ASP A 175 17.86 5.26 6.10
CA ASP A 175 19.24 4.79 6.02
C ASP A 175 19.33 3.35 6.50
N LEU A 176 19.38 2.40 5.56
CA LEU A 176 19.44 0.96 5.82
C LEU A 176 20.69 0.52 6.60
N PHE A 177 21.67 1.41 6.83
CA PHE A 177 22.86 1.10 7.63
C PHE A 177 22.87 1.85 8.98
N ALA A 178 21.83 2.64 9.27
CA ALA A 178 21.63 3.35 10.51
C ALA A 178 20.18 3.18 11.00
N GLY A 179 19.75 3.92 12.01
CA GLY A 179 18.35 3.91 12.44
C GLY A 179 17.89 2.65 13.19
N ASP A 180 16.57 2.54 13.31
CA ASP A 180 15.89 1.46 14.05
C ASP A 180 15.60 0.24 13.18
N PHE A 181 15.37 0.44 11.88
CA PHE A 181 15.33 -0.64 10.90
C PHE A 181 16.58 -0.57 10.04
N ARG A 182 17.38 -1.63 10.00
CA ARG A 182 18.63 -1.66 9.23
C ARG A 182 18.94 -3.02 8.67
N ALA A 183 19.61 -3.05 7.53
CA ALA A 183 20.19 -4.24 6.95
C ALA A 183 21.27 -4.80 7.89
N ASN A 184 21.19 -6.09 8.21
CA ASN A 184 22.17 -6.75 9.08
C ASN A 184 23.26 -7.44 8.25
N TYR A 185 24.09 -6.61 7.61
CA TYR A 185 25.24 -7.03 6.82
C TYR A 185 26.42 -6.09 7.10
N PRO A 186 27.65 -6.60 7.11
CA PRO A 186 28.81 -5.73 6.90
C PRO A 186 28.65 -4.98 5.56
N PRO A 187 28.93 -3.67 5.49
CA PRO A 187 28.69 -2.88 4.27
C PRO A 187 29.32 -3.46 3.01
N GLU A 188 30.52 -4.03 3.12
CA GLU A 188 31.26 -4.66 2.04
C GLU A 188 30.73 -6.04 1.62
N GLN A 189 29.81 -6.62 2.39
CA GLN A 189 29.17 -7.92 2.14
C GLN A 189 27.66 -7.79 1.89
N ALA A 190 27.14 -6.56 1.86
CA ALA A 190 25.73 -6.31 1.61
C ALA A 190 25.35 -6.77 0.19
N PRO A 191 24.24 -7.52 0.02
CA PRO A 191 23.74 -7.87 -1.30
C PRO A 191 23.51 -6.63 -2.17
N ALA A 192 23.65 -6.79 -3.50
CA ALA A 192 23.43 -5.69 -4.44
C ALA A 192 22.04 -5.04 -4.28
N SER A 193 21.02 -5.83 -3.90
CA SER A 193 19.68 -5.35 -3.61
C SER A 193 19.60 -4.40 -2.41
N VAL A 194 20.47 -4.53 -1.41
CA VAL A 194 20.55 -3.61 -0.26
C VAL A 194 21.14 -2.26 -0.68
N THR A 195 22.23 -2.29 -1.44
CA THR A 195 22.83 -1.07 -2.00
C THR A 195 21.85 -0.34 -2.92
N GLN A 196 21.15 -1.09 -3.77
CA GLN A 196 20.12 -0.54 -4.67
C GLN A 196 18.93 0.03 -3.88
N ALA A 197 18.50 -0.63 -2.80
CA ALA A 197 17.45 -0.12 -1.92
C ALA A 197 17.87 1.21 -1.27
N GLN A 198 19.12 1.33 -0.80
CA GLN A 198 19.64 2.59 -0.27
C GLN A 198 19.67 3.69 -1.33
N GLN A 199 19.99 3.37 -2.58
CA GLN A 199 19.91 4.34 -3.68
C GLN A 199 18.48 4.83 -3.92
N TYR A 200 17.49 3.93 -3.84
CA TYR A 200 16.07 4.32 -3.95
C TYR A 200 15.68 5.27 -2.82
N LEU A 201 16.04 4.95 -1.58
CA LEU A 201 15.75 5.76 -0.40
C LEU A 201 16.39 7.15 -0.47
N ASN A 202 17.65 7.23 -0.90
CA ASN A 202 18.37 8.50 -1.08
C ASN A 202 17.72 9.41 -2.14
N ALA A 203 16.98 8.85 -3.08
CA ALA A 203 16.31 9.61 -4.14
C ALA A 203 14.93 10.14 -3.74
N LEU A 204 14.39 9.72 -2.59
CA LEU A 204 13.07 10.14 -2.13
C LEU A 204 13.12 11.56 -1.53
N THR A 205 12.20 12.41 -1.96
CA THR A 205 12.10 13.81 -1.52
C THR A 205 10.79 14.13 -0.80
N GLY A 206 9.86 13.18 -0.76
CA GLY A 206 8.47 13.36 -0.32
C GLY A 206 7.55 13.89 -1.42
N ASN A 207 7.98 13.85 -2.69
CA ASN A 207 7.19 14.32 -3.82
C ASN A 207 6.36 13.17 -4.43
N ASP A 208 5.09 13.10 -4.03
CA ASP A 208 4.14 12.09 -4.51
C ASP A 208 3.59 12.37 -5.92
N ALA A 209 3.86 13.53 -6.54
CA ALA A 209 3.45 13.82 -7.92
C ALA A 209 3.98 12.78 -8.91
N LEU A 210 5.18 12.25 -8.66
CA LEU A 210 5.83 11.23 -9.48
C LEU A 210 5.04 9.92 -9.55
N TYR A 211 4.18 9.64 -8.56
CA TYR A 211 3.26 8.52 -8.60
C TYR A 211 2.33 8.60 -9.82
N TYR A 212 1.82 9.80 -10.11
CA TYR A 212 0.85 10.04 -11.19
C TYR A 212 1.51 10.17 -12.56
N GLU A 213 2.82 10.39 -12.61
CA GLU A 213 3.61 10.49 -13.83
C GLU A 213 4.09 9.11 -14.34
N ASN A 214 4.13 8.10 -13.46
CA ASN A 214 4.57 6.77 -13.83
C ASN A 214 3.54 6.08 -14.77
N PRO A 215 3.93 5.71 -16.01
CA PRO A 215 3.02 5.08 -16.95
C PRO A 215 2.48 3.72 -16.48
N ASP A 216 3.22 2.98 -15.65
CA ASP A 216 2.80 1.67 -15.11
C ASP A 216 1.74 1.78 -14.02
N LEU A 217 1.55 2.98 -13.48
CA LEU A 217 0.56 3.28 -12.44
C LEU A 217 -0.68 3.98 -13.01
N LYS A 218 -0.74 4.21 -14.33
CA LYS A 218 -1.83 4.94 -14.97
C LYS A 218 -3.18 4.25 -14.71
N GLY A 219 -4.12 5.01 -14.14
CA GLY A 219 -5.46 4.51 -13.80
C GLY A 219 -5.49 3.56 -12.60
N ARG A 220 -4.38 3.42 -11.86
CA ARG A 220 -4.26 2.60 -10.66
C ARG A 220 -4.02 3.47 -9.43
N GLU A 221 -4.61 3.08 -8.31
CA GLU A 221 -4.33 3.65 -6.99
C GLU A 221 -3.62 2.62 -6.10
N LEU A 222 -2.67 3.14 -5.33
CA LEU A 222 -1.98 2.37 -4.31
C LEU A 222 -2.87 2.25 -3.07
N ILE A 223 -3.05 1.02 -2.61
CA ILE A 223 -3.84 0.70 -1.43
C ILE A 223 -3.03 -0.12 -0.43
N ARG A 224 -3.47 -0.07 0.81
CA ARG A 224 -3.01 -0.97 1.87
C ARG A 224 -4.00 -2.11 2.03
N LEU A 225 -3.54 -3.33 1.93
CA LEU A 225 -4.29 -4.53 2.30
C LEU A 225 -3.90 -4.92 3.73
N GLN A 226 -4.74 -4.57 4.71
CA GLN A 226 -4.54 -4.96 6.10
C GLN A 226 -4.93 -6.42 6.27
N GLY A 227 -4.01 -7.24 6.76
CA GLY A 227 -4.28 -8.65 7.03
C GLY A 227 -5.28 -8.83 8.17
N LEU A 228 -6.21 -9.75 7.97
CA LEU A 228 -7.19 -10.15 8.97
C LEU A 228 -6.92 -11.58 9.44
N PRO A 229 -7.28 -11.94 10.69
CA PRO A 229 -7.29 -13.33 11.12
C PRO A 229 -8.25 -14.17 10.27
N ASN A 230 -7.80 -15.35 9.84
CA ASN A 230 -8.66 -16.38 9.26
C ASN A 230 -9.33 -17.24 10.36
N ALA A 231 -10.13 -18.23 9.95
CA ALA A 231 -10.83 -19.12 10.90
C ALA A 231 -9.89 -19.91 11.84
N GLN A 232 -8.63 -20.08 11.42
CA GLN A 232 -7.57 -20.73 12.18
C GLN A 232 -6.75 -19.73 13.02
N ASN A 233 -7.19 -18.46 13.12
CA ASN A 233 -6.49 -17.34 13.76
C ASN A 233 -5.09 -17.04 13.18
N VAL A 234 -4.83 -17.46 11.93
CA VAL A 234 -3.63 -17.04 11.20
C VAL A 234 -3.91 -15.65 10.64
N VAL A 235 -3.09 -14.67 11.01
CA VAL A 235 -3.18 -13.30 10.52
C VAL A 235 -2.34 -13.19 9.25
N ALA A 236 -2.96 -12.71 8.17
CA ALA A 236 -2.22 -12.43 6.94
C ALA A 236 -1.20 -11.30 7.19
N GLN A 237 -0.02 -11.39 6.57
CA GLN A 237 0.91 -10.27 6.52
C GLN A 237 0.31 -9.15 5.67
N SER A 238 0.18 -7.95 6.21
CA SER A 238 -0.40 -6.82 5.47
C SER A 238 0.43 -6.45 4.23
N GLN A 239 -0.22 -6.15 3.11
CA GLN A 239 0.41 -5.86 1.80
C GLN A 239 0.16 -4.42 1.31
N PHE A 240 1.00 -3.93 0.39
CA PHE A 240 0.69 -2.85 -0.53
C PHE A 240 0.35 -3.45 -1.89
N ALA A 241 -0.69 -2.94 -2.54
CA ALA A 241 -1.13 -3.43 -3.84
C ALA A 241 -1.71 -2.28 -4.67
N LEU A 242 -1.82 -2.50 -5.98
CA LEU A 242 -2.41 -1.55 -6.92
C LEU A 242 -3.78 -2.04 -7.37
N ARG A 243 -4.81 -1.20 -7.26
CA ARG A 243 -6.14 -1.46 -7.82
C ARG A 243 -6.54 -0.38 -8.82
N TYR A 244 -7.46 -0.67 -9.72
CA TYR A 244 -8.01 0.33 -10.63
C TYR A 244 -8.78 1.43 -9.89
N VAL A 245 -8.54 2.68 -10.26
CA VAL A 245 -9.32 3.83 -9.77
C VAL A 245 -10.79 3.63 -10.18
N GLY A 246 -11.69 3.57 -9.20
CA GLY A 246 -13.12 3.30 -9.44
C GLY A 246 -13.49 1.82 -9.60
N GLY A 247 -12.56 0.88 -9.45
CA GLY A 247 -12.79 -0.56 -9.63
C GLY A 247 -13.59 -1.27 -8.53
N GLY A 248 -14.11 -0.55 -7.53
CA GLY A 248 -14.96 -1.11 -6.48
C GLY A 248 -16.43 -1.02 -6.86
N ALA A 249 -17.03 -2.16 -7.20
CA ALA A 249 -18.46 -2.43 -7.38
C ALA A 249 -19.32 -1.35 -8.09
N VAL A 250 -19.84 -1.72 -9.27
CA VAL A 250 -20.98 -1.06 -9.93
C VAL A 250 -22.21 -1.16 -9.00
N GLY A 251 -22.36 -0.23 -8.05
CA GLY A 251 -23.50 -0.27 -7.12
C GLY A 251 -23.44 0.64 -5.88
N ALA A 252 -22.28 1.16 -5.49
CA ALA A 252 -22.19 2.01 -4.30
C ALA A 252 -21.28 3.24 -4.50
N GLY A 253 -21.77 4.19 -5.31
CA GLY A 253 -21.51 5.63 -5.22
C GLY A 253 -20.07 6.11 -5.06
N GLY A 254 -19.56 6.82 -6.08
CA GLY A 254 -18.33 7.60 -6.04
C GLY A 254 -18.25 8.66 -4.93
N LEU A 255 -19.32 8.87 -4.15
CA LEU A 255 -19.36 9.72 -2.96
C LEU A 255 -18.76 9.05 -1.70
N SER A 256 -18.61 7.72 -1.67
CA SER A 256 -18.02 7.01 -0.53
C SER A 256 -16.50 7.19 -0.42
N ARG A 257 -15.85 7.56 -1.53
CA ARG A 257 -14.39 7.81 -1.57
C ARG A 257 -13.99 9.11 -0.87
N ALA A 258 -14.85 10.12 -0.84
CA ALA A 258 -14.59 11.36 -0.11
C ALA A 258 -14.75 11.21 1.41
N LEU A 259 -15.62 10.30 1.88
CA LEU A 259 -15.82 10.10 3.33
C LEU A 259 -14.78 9.18 3.98
N THR A 260 -14.11 8.33 3.22
CA THR A 260 -13.11 7.38 3.76
C THR A 260 -11.67 7.90 3.65
N ALA A 261 -11.45 8.96 2.86
CA ALA A 261 -10.13 9.59 2.67
C ALA A 261 -9.83 10.74 3.65
N GLY A 262 -10.73 11.09 4.57
CA GLY A 262 -10.44 12.14 5.55
C GLY A 262 -11.69 12.63 6.27
N GLY A 263 -11.98 12.04 7.42
CA GLY A 263 -12.83 12.67 8.43
C GLY A 263 -12.08 13.83 9.08
N GLY A 264 -11.93 14.93 8.36
CA GLY A 264 -11.42 16.20 8.85
C GLY A 264 -12.35 17.31 8.38
N ILE A 265 -13.26 17.73 9.25
CA ILE A 265 -14.09 18.92 9.05
C ILE A 265 -13.15 20.13 9.10
N GLY A 266 -12.59 20.49 7.95
CA GLY A 266 -11.77 21.69 7.75
C GLY A 266 -12.24 22.37 6.48
N ALA A 267 -12.95 23.49 6.64
CA ALA A 267 -13.44 24.31 5.55
C ALA A 267 -12.28 24.80 4.66
N GLY A 268 -12.28 24.40 3.40
CA GLY A 268 -11.30 24.86 2.40
C GLY A 268 -11.64 24.27 1.03
N GLY A 269 -12.38 25.02 0.22
CA GLY A 269 -12.89 24.55 -1.07
C GLY A 269 -11.79 24.25 -2.09
N PHE A 270 -11.97 23.16 -2.83
CA PHE A 270 -11.33 22.95 -4.12
C PHE A 270 -12.41 22.84 -5.20
N GLY A 271 -12.41 23.83 -6.08
CA GLY A 271 -13.34 23.97 -7.19
C GLY A 271 -12.99 23.06 -8.36
N ALA A 272 -14.03 22.44 -8.93
CA ALA A 272 -14.00 21.91 -10.29
C ALA A 272 -14.24 23.05 -11.30
N PRO A 273 -13.63 23.02 -12.50
CA PRO A 273 -13.83 24.07 -13.49
C PRO A 273 -15.16 23.85 -14.21
N GLY A 274 -16.14 24.71 -13.93
CA GLY A 274 -17.43 24.74 -14.60
C GLY A 274 -17.67 26.10 -15.26
N LEU A 275 -17.82 26.07 -16.58
CA LEU A 275 -18.29 27.18 -17.42
C LEU A 275 -19.56 27.84 -16.85
N GLY A 276 -19.61 29.16 -16.86
CA GLY A 276 -20.87 29.90 -16.67
C GLY A 276 -20.64 31.35 -16.26
N GLY A 277 -20.99 32.28 -17.14
CA GLY A 277 -20.66 33.69 -17.02
C GLY A 277 -21.49 34.50 -16.01
N GLY A 278 -20.94 35.67 -15.70
CA GLY A 278 -21.70 36.92 -15.64
C GLY A 278 -22.00 37.51 -14.26
N VAL A 279 -21.87 38.84 -14.26
CA VAL A 279 -22.44 39.85 -13.34
C VAL A 279 -21.58 40.20 -12.13
N GLY A 280 -20.96 41.39 -12.19
CA GLY A 280 -20.11 41.97 -11.15
C GLY A 280 -20.81 42.96 -10.23
N PHE A 281 -20.03 43.53 -9.29
CA PHE A 281 -20.20 44.80 -8.57
C PHE A 281 -18.86 45.11 -7.83
N PRO A 282 -18.61 46.34 -7.34
CA PRO A 282 -17.39 47.10 -7.59
C PRO A 282 -16.69 47.56 -6.29
N GLY A 283 -15.49 48.12 -6.45
CA GLY A 283 -14.80 48.91 -5.41
C GLY A 283 -14.04 48.01 -4.42
N GLY A 284 -12.84 48.33 -3.99
CA GLY A 284 -11.99 49.52 -4.01
C GLY A 284 -11.02 49.22 -2.84
N GLY A 285 -9.71 49.27 -2.95
CA GLY A 285 -8.85 50.35 -3.39
C GLY A 285 -7.66 50.38 -2.41
N GLY A 286 -6.48 50.75 -2.91
CA GLY A 286 -5.26 51.00 -2.13
C GLY A 286 -4.38 49.75 -1.97
N GLY A 287 -3.11 49.73 -2.34
CA GLY A 287 -2.19 50.78 -2.77
C GLY A 287 -0.77 50.32 -2.41
N GLY A 288 0.21 50.63 -3.27
CA GLY A 288 1.64 50.39 -3.00
C GLY A 288 2.34 49.66 -4.16
N LEU A 289 2.82 50.37 -5.19
CA LEU A 289 4.16 50.97 -5.24
C LEU A 289 5.28 49.92 -5.33
N PHE A 290 5.57 49.42 -6.54
CA PHE A 290 6.95 49.23 -7.00
C PHE A 290 7.04 49.46 -8.51
N ALA A 291 7.79 50.51 -8.86
CA ALA A 291 8.25 50.83 -10.19
C ALA A 291 9.43 49.92 -10.56
N GLY A 292 9.58 49.59 -11.86
CA GLY A 292 10.78 48.89 -12.32
C GLY A 292 10.69 48.30 -13.72
N ASN A 293 10.82 49.19 -14.69
CA ASN A 293 10.90 49.05 -16.15
C ASN A 293 11.68 47.87 -16.79
N ASN A 294 11.33 47.69 -18.07
CA ASN A 294 12.04 47.05 -19.21
C ASN A 294 11.96 45.52 -19.30
N GLY A 295 11.50 44.90 -20.39
CA GLY A 295 11.42 45.34 -21.78
C GLY A 295 12.21 44.35 -22.64
N GLY A 296 11.52 43.54 -23.46
CA GLY A 296 12.18 42.59 -24.36
C GLY A 296 11.23 41.50 -24.86
N SER A 297 10.42 41.85 -25.86
CA SER A 297 9.68 40.89 -26.66
C SER A 297 10.47 40.64 -27.95
N SER A 298 10.93 39.41 -28.14
CA SER A 298 11.42 38.89 -29.42
C SER A 298 10.97 37.44 -29.57
N ALA A 299 10.43 37.15 -30.74
CA ALA A 299 9.66 35.97 -31.12
C ALA A 299 10.42 34.63 -30.97
N PRO A 300 9.71 33.50 -30.79
CA PRO A 300 10.34 32.20 -30.86
C PRO A 300 10.70 31.85 -32.31
N ALA A 301 11.99 31.58 -32.55
CA ALA A 301 12.49 31.02 -33.79
C ALA A 301 12.20 29.51 -33.81
N THR A 302 11.45 29.08 -34.82
CA THR A 302 11.18 27.68 -35.14
C THR A 302 12.44 27.05 -35.74
N THR A 303 13.11 26.14 -35.01
CA THR A 303 14.15 25.28 -35.57
C THR A 303 13.61 23.87 -35.77
N THR A 304 13.60 23.43 -37.02
CA THR A 304 13.25 22.09 -37.48
C THR A 304 14.30 21.08 -36.97
N PRO A 305 13.93 19.93 -36.41
CA PRO A 305 14.91 18.90 -36.05
C PRO A 305 15.35 18.13 -37.30
N THR A 306 16.66 18.16 -37.58
CA THR A 306 17.30 17.34 -38.60
C THR A 306 17.51 15.93 -38.06
N THR A 307 16.76 14.96 -38.58
CA THR A 307 17.00 13.52 -38.37
C THR A 307 18.23 13.08 -39.15
N SER A 308 19.33 12.80 -38.46
CA SER A 308 20.46 12.04 -38.99
C SER A 308 20.25 10.55 -38.74
N THR A 309 19.75 9.86 -39.77
CA THR A 309 19.71 8.39 -39.83
C THR A 309 21.14 7.89 -40.08
N SER A 310 21.73 7.21 -39.09
CA SER A 310 22.99 6.47 -39.30
C SER A 310 22.66 5.03 -39.69
N THR A 311 23.10 4.65 -40.89
CA THR A 311 23.07 3.28 -41.41
C THR A 311 24.20 2.47 -40.78
N PRO A 312 23.93 1.31 -40.15
CA PRO A 312 24.99 0.40 -39.74
C PRO A 312 25.57 -0.33 -40.96
N PRO A 313 26.90 -0.51 -41.06
CA PRO A 313 27.49 -1.27 -42.15
C PRO A 313 27.18 -2.77 -42.04
N ALA A 314 26.92 -3.35 -43.21
CA ALA A 314 26.67 -4.76 -43.43
C ALA A 314 27.89 -5.63 -43.08
N GLY A 315 27.69 -6.60 -42.20
CA GLY A 315 28.60 -7.73 -41.96
C GLY A 315 27.79 -9.02 -42.01
N GLY A 316 28.11 -9.88 -42.97
CA GLY A 316 27.39 -11.11 -43.31
C GLY A 316 27.58 -12.28 -42.32
N PRO A 317 27.03 -13.47 -42.67
CA PRO A 317 26.86 -14.59 -41.76
C PRO A 317 28.17 -15.38 -41.58
N ILE A 318 28.51 -15.68 -40.33
CA ILE A 318 29.54 -16.66 -39.96
C ILE A 318 28.85 -18.02 -39.77
N THR A 319 29.15 -18.92 -40.71
CA THR A 319 28.81 -20.35 -40.72
C THR A 319 29.59 -21.10 -39.63
N PRO A 320 29.02 -22.17 -39.01
CA PRO A 320 29.52 -22.75 -37.78
C PRO A 320 30.65 -23.76 -38.00
N THR A 321 31.61 -23.78 -37.07
CA THR A 321 32.64 -24.83 -37.00
C THR A 321 32.36 -25.74 -35.81
N ASP A 322 31.95 -26.95 -36.12
CA ASP A 322 31.90 -28.11 -35.23
C ASP A 322 33.25 -28.84 -35.32
N PRO A 323 33.84 -29.26 -34.19
CA PRO A 323 34.66 -30.46 -34.19
C PRO A 323 34.07 -31.49 -33.22
N ASN A 324 33.36 -32.43 -33.83
CA ASN A 324 33.15 -33.77 -33.34
C ASN A 324 34.46 -34.38 -32.80
N THR A 325 34.47 -34.83 -31.54
CA THR A 325 35.36 -35.93 -31.12
C THR A 325 34.70 -36.79 -30.06
N SER A 326 34.28 -37.96 -30.53
CA SER A 326 34.12 -39.25 -29.87
C SER A 326 34.95 -39.43 -28.59
N GLY A 327 34.30 -39.96 -27.54
CA GLY A 327 34.97 -40.49 -26.36
C GLY A 327 33.96 -40.95 -25.32
N GLY A 328 33.50 -42.20 -25.43
CA GLY A 328 32.56 -42.80 -24.49
C GLY A 328 33.12 -42.93 -23.07
N ASN A 329 32.21 -42.91 -22.10
CA ASN A 329 32.25 -43.71 -20.87
C ASN A 329 30.93 -43.52 -20.11
N THR A 330 30.11 -44.57 -20.06
CA THR A 330 29.13 -44.79 -19.00
C THR A 330 29.88 -45.18 -17.72
N PRO A 331 29.41 -44.71 -16.55
CA PRO A 331 28.81 -45.70 -15.64
C PRO A 331 27.57 -45.20 -14.86
N ASN A 332 26.75 -46.19 -14.51
CA ASN A 332 25.68 -46.21 -13.52
C ASN A 332 25.86 -45.23 -12.34
N GLY A 333 24.81 -44.46 -12.06
CA GLY A 333 24.55 -43.83 -10.77
C GLY A 333 23.03 -43.65 -10.60
N GLY A 334 22.44 -44.38 -9.64
CA GLY A 334 21.01 -44.34 -9.34
C GLY A 334 20.56 -43.02 -8.70
N PRO A 335 19.25 -42.83 -8.47
CA PRO A 335 18.73 -41.60 -7.92
C PRO A 335 19.03 -41.50 -6.41
N ASP A 336 20.02 -40.68 -6.07
CA ASP A 336 20.22 -40.23 -4.69
C ASP A 336 19.05 -39.33 -4.28
N THR A 337 18.33 -39.80 -3.27
CA THR A 337 17.33 -39.05 -2.51
C THR A 337 18.08 -38.20 -1.49
N PRO A 338 17.98 -36.86 -1.49
CA PRO A 338 18.49 -36.09 -0.37
C PRO A 338 17.52 -36.19 0.82
N SER A 339 17.85 -37.08 1.76
CA SER A 339 17.30 -37.10 3.11
C SER A 339 18.10 -36.17 4.03
N SER A 340 17.68 -34.91 4.14
CA SER A 340 17.94 -34.12 5.35
C SER A 340 16.90 -32.98 5.46
N PRO A 341 16.02 -33.01 6.48
CA PRO A 341 15.17 -31.87 6.79
C PRO A 341 16.04 -30.73 7.35
N VAL A 342 15.91 -29.55 6.73
CA VAL A 342 16.44 -28.29 7.27
C VAL A 342 15.79 -28.04 8.64
N PRO A 343 16.56 -27.87 9.73
CA PRO A 343 15.99 -27.54 11.03
C PRO A 343 15.33 -26.16 10.98
N ALA A 344 14.03 -26.09 11.23
CA ALA A 344 13.35 -24.83 11.48
C ALA A 344 13.98 -24.19 12.74
N PRO A 345 14.44 -22.92 12.68
CA PRO A 345 14.88 -22.23 13.88
C PRO A 345 13.73 -22.15 14.89
N ALA A 346 14.07 -22.34 16.17
CA ALA A 346 13.18 -22.50 17.31
C ALA A 346 12.27 -21.28 17.59
N GLY A 347 11.30 -21.04 16.70
CA GLY A 347 10.29 -19.97 16.81
C GLY A 347 9.06 -20.34 17.65
N LEU A 348 9.14 -21.40 18.47
CA LEU A 348 7.98 -21.89 19.25
C LEU A 348 7.71 -21.10 20.55
N LEU A 349 8.45 -20.02 20.82
CA LEU A 349 8.34 -19.24 22.06
C LEU A 349 7.64 -17.88 21.93
N LEU A 350 7.25 -17.44 20.73
CA LEU A 350 6.45 -16.21 20.56
C LEU A 350 4.93 -16.43 20.62
N GLY A 351 4.47 -17.69 20.66
CA GLY A 351 3.07 -18.03 20.87
C GLY A 351 2.55 -17.78 22.30
N ILE A 352 3.44 -17.59 23.28
CA ILE A 352 3.04 -17.47 24.70
C ILE A 352 2.82 -16.01 25.14
N ILE A 353 3.44 -15.03 24.49
CA ILE A 353 3.25 -13.61 24.86
C ILE A 353 1.92 -13.05 24.31
N ALA A 354 1.41 -13.60 23.20
CA ALA A 354 0.09 -13.25 22.66
C ALA A 354 -1.09 -13.91 23.42
N LEU A 355 -0.84 -14.94 24.23
CA LEU A 355 -1.85 -15.60 25.08
C LEU A 355 -2.03 -14.92 26.44
N GLY A 356 -1.07 -14.08 26.87
CA GLY A 356 -1.11 -13.41 28.18
C GLY A 356 -2.04 -12.21 28.28
N THR A 357 -2.40 -11.55 27.16
CA THR A 357 -3.19 -10.31 27.17
C THR A 357 -4.66 -10.48 26.77
N LEU A 358 -5.08 -11.66 26.30
CA LEU A 358 -6.48 -11.95 25.91
C LEU A 358 -7.28 -12.76 26.93
N GLY A 359 -6.64 -13.30 27.98
CA GLY A 359 -7.33 -14.01 29.07
C GLY A 359 -8.12 -13.10 30.02
N SER A 360 -7.73 -11.83 30.15
CA SER A 360 -8.30 -10.89 31.13
C SER A 360 -9.66 -10.31 30.71
N TRP A 361 -9.97 -10.30 29.41
CA TRP A 361 -11.19 -9.65 28.91
C TRP A 361 -12.42 -10.57 28.94
N ARG A 362 -12.24 -11.89 28.84
CA ARG A 362 -13.34 -12.87 28.87
C ARG A 362 -13.87 -13.19 30.27
N LEU A 363 -13.13 -12.89 31.33
CA LEU A 363 -13.64 -13.01 32.71
C LEU A 363 -14.36 -11.73 33.19
N GLY A 364 -14.01 -10.55 32.67
CA GLY A 364 -14.68 -9.28 33.03
C GLY A 364 -16.12 -9.16 32.54
N VAL A 365 -16.44 -9.69 31.36
CA VAL A 365 -17.77 -9.54 30.75
C VAL A 365 -18.81 -10.50 31.36
N ARG A 366 -18.41 -11.59 32.01
CA ARG A 366 -19.33 -12.48 32.73
C ARG A 366 -19.71 -12.01 34.15
N ALA A 367 -18.99 -11.04 34.71
CA ALA A 367 -19.29 -10.49 36.04
C ALA A 367 -20.24 -9.28 36.03
N LEU A 368 -20.53 -8.71 34.84
CA LEU A 368 -21.42 -7.54 34.68
C LEU A 368 -22.81 -7.89 34.12
N GLY A 369 -23.09 -9.16 33.89
CA GLY A 369 -24.41 -9.66 33.43
C GLY A 369 -25.31 -10.24 34.53
N SER A 370 -24.92 -10.14 35.81
CA SER A 370 -25.73 -10.58 36.94
C SER A 370 -25.87 -9.48 37.99
N LYS A 371 -26.65 -8.45 37.68
CA LYS A 371 -27.40 -7.66 38.66
C LYS A 371 -28.74 -7.27 38.08
#